data_AF-A0A1H9FKB9-F1
#
_entry.id   AF-A0A1H9FKB9-F1
#
_cell.length_a   1.000
_cell.length_b   1.000
_cell.length_c   1.000
_cell.angle_alpha   90.00
_cell.angle_beta   90.00
_cell.angle_gamma   90.00
#
_symmetry.space_group_name_H-M   'P 1'
#
loop_
_entity.id
_entity.type
_entity.pdbx_description
1 polymer ?
#
loop_
_entity_poly.entity_id
_entity_poly.type
_entity_poly.pdbx_seq_one_letter_code
_entity_poly.pdbx_strand_id
1 'polypeptide(L)' 'MTKPLLALVLLLSLAACSSEAAKRAAYEAAYQKSCTDRTGNAQCDPNHPSYDEYRKQRSDPQQAEPPGR' A
#
# COMPACT_ATOMS: atom_id res chain seq x y z
N MET A 1 -23.50 -27.00 12.59
CA MET A 1 -22.40 -26.40 13.40
C MET A 1 -21.43 -25.64 12.50
N THR A 2 -21.84 -24.53 11.87
CA THR A 2 -21.03 -23.78 10.86
C THR A 2 -20.80 -22.31 11.23
N LYS A 3 -21.51 -21.80 12.24
CA LYS A 3 -21.42 -20.41 12.72
C LYS A 3 -20.05 -19.98 13.28
N PRO A 4 -19.25 -20.82 13.99
CA PRO A 4 -17.97 -20.34 14.52
C PRO A 4 -16.89 -20.20 13.43
N LEU A 5 -16.98 -20.98 12.36
CA LEU A 5 -16.04 -20.95 11.23
C LEU A 5 -16.13 -19.63 10.45
N LEU A 6 -17.35 -19.14 10.25
CA LEU A 6 -17.60 -17.88 9.55
C LEU A 6 -17.09 -16.68 10.33
N ALA A 7 -17.25 -16.69 11.66
CA ALA A 7 -16.69 -15.67 12.55
C ALA A 7 -15.16 -15.69 12.58
N LEU A 8 -14.55 -16.87 12.58
CA LEU A 8 -13.09 -17.02 12.56
C LEU A 8 -12.48 -16.49 11.25
N VAL A 9 -13.10 -16.80 10.11
CA VAL A 9 -12.66 -16.29 8.80
C VAL A 9 -12.79 -14.76 8.72
N LEU A 10 -13.85 -14.19 9.30
CA LEU A 10 -14.02 -12.73 9.35
C LEU A 10 -12.98 -12.03 10.23
N LEU A 11 -12.60 -12.64 11.35
CA LEU A 11 -11.58 -12.08 12.24
C LEU A 11 -10.17 -12.18 11.61
N LEU A 12 -9.89 -13.27 10.90
CA LEU A 12 -8.64 -13.45 10.18
C LEU A 12 -8.51 -12.47 8.99
N SER A 13 -9.61 -12.18 8.28
CA SER A 13 -9.59 -11.20 7.19
C SER A 13 -9.40 -9.76 7.69
N LEU A 14 -9.97 -9.40 8.85
CA LEU A 14 -9.73 -8.10 9.49
C LEU A 14 -8.28 -7.95 9.98
N ALA A 15 -7.65 -9.01 10.50
CA ALA A 15 -6.25 -8.99 10.91
C ALA A 15 -5.29 -8.89 9.70
N ALA A 16 -5.62 -9.56 8.59
CA ALA A 16 -4.87 -9.47 7.34
C ALA A 16 -4.95 -8.05 6.73
N CYS A 17 -6.06 -7.34 6.90
CA CYS A 17 -6.24 -5.95 6.45
C CYS A 17 -5.34 -4.95 7.21
N SER A 18 -4.89 -5.31 8.42
CA SER A 18 -3.96 -4.52 9.23
C SER A 18 -2.48 -4.86 8.96
N SER A 19 -2.21 -5.85 8.11
CA SER A 19 -0.84 -6.32 7.89
C SER A 19 -0.09 -5.32 7.02
N GLU A 20 1.01 -4.77 7.55
CA GLU A 20 1.91 -3.88 6.81
C GLU A 20 2.37 -4.46 5.46
N ALA A 21 2.46 -5.79 5.38
CA ALA A 21 2.73 -6.51 4.15
C ALA A 21 1.72 -6.20 3.03
N ALA A 22 0.43 -6.07 3.35
CA ALA A 22 -0.60 -5.75 2.36
C ALA A 22 -0.47 -4.31 1.86
N LYS A 23 -0.15 -3.36 2.74
CA LYS A 23 0.08 -1.96 2.38
C LYS A 23 1.32 -1.80 1.51
N ARG A 24 2.40 -2.52 1.85
CA ARG A 24 3.62 -2.59 1.05
C ARG A 24 3.34 -3.15 -0.34
N ALA A 25 2.68 -4.30 -0.42
CA ALA A 25 2.33 -4.93 -1.70
C ALA A 25 1.43 -4.03 -2.55
N ALA A 26 0.42 -3.39 -1.96
CA ALA A 26 -0.47 -2.47 -2.64
C ALA A 26 0.27 -1.23 -3.15
N TYR A 27 1.21 -0.68 -2.37
CA TYR A 27 2.02 0.48 -2.76
C TYR A 27 2.88 0.19 -4.00
N GLU A 28 3.66 -0.90 -3.96
CA GLU A 28 4.52 -1.33 -5.07
C GLU A 28 3.68 -1.64 -6.32
N ALA A 29 2.57 -2.36 -6.15
CA ALA A 29 1.68 -2.70 -7.26
C ALA A 29 1.02 -1.46 -7.90
N ALA A 30 0.59 -0.50 -7.08
CA ALA A 30 -0.01 0.75 -7.55
C ALA A 30 1.01 1.59 -8.33
N TYR A 31 2.25 1.68 -7.85
CA TYR A 31 3.33 2.38 -8.55
C TYR A 31 3.61 1.72 -9.91
N GLN A 32 3.84 0.40 -9.91
CA GLN A 32 4.18 -0.33 -11.13
C GLN A 32 3.05 -0.27 -12.16
N LYS A 33 1.80 -0.42 -11.72
CA LYS A 33 0.63 -0.27 -12.58
C LYS A 33 0.52 1.14 -13.15
N SER A 34 0.62 2.17 -12.29
CA SER A 34 0.49 3.56 -12.74
C SER A 34 1.60 3.96 -13.72
N CYS A 35 2.82 3.48 -13.50
CA CYS A 35 3.95 3.69 -14.40
C CYS A 35 3.72 3.00 -15.75
N THR A 36 3.33 1.72 -15.73
CA THR A 36 3.06 0.96 -16.95
C THR A 36 1.92 1.57 -17.75
N ASP A 37 0.83 1.97 -17.09
CA ASP A 37 -0.33 2.58 -17.73
C ASP A 37 0.02 3.96 -18.35
N ARG A 38 0.98 4.70 -17.80
CA ARG A 38 1.42 6.02 -18.32
C ARG A 38 2.46 5.92 -19.43
N THR A 39 3.41 5.00 -19.28
CA THR A 39 4.59 4.92 -20.15
C THR A 39 4.51 3.82 -21.19
N GLY A 40 3.60 2.86 -21.02
CA GLY A 40 3.52 1.64 -21.82
C GLY A 40 4.66 0.66 -21.58
N ASN A 41 5.56 0.94 -20.62
CA ASN A 41 6.75 0.15 -20.35
C ASN A 41 6.70 -0.47 -18.96
N ALA A 42 7.17 -1.71 -18.84
CA ALA A 42 7.32 -2.39 -17.55
C ALA A 42 8.55 -1.90 -16.75
N GLN A 43 9.41 -1.10 -17.38
CA GLN A 43 10.64 -0.61 -16.78
C GLN A 43 10.39 0.73 -16.09
N CYS A 44 9.93 0.63 -14.85
CA CYS A 44 9.66 1.78 -14.00
C CYS A 44 10.93 2.28 -13.30
N ASP A 45 10.89 3.51 -12.79
CA ASP A 45 12.04 4.19 -12.20
C ASP A 45 12.61 3.37 -11.03
N PRO A 46 13.90 2.97 -11.09
CA PRO A 46 14.51 2.14 -10.06
C PRO A 46 14.78 2.89 -8.75
N ASN A 47 14.72 4.23 -8.75
CA ASN A 47 14.88 5.09 -7.58
C ASN A 47 13.52 5.43 -6.93
N HIS A 48 12.44 4.75 -7.30
CA HIS A 48 11.17 4.83 -6.58
C HIS A 48 11.38 4.55 -5.08
N PRO A 49 10.95 5.46 -4.19
CA PRO A 49 11.13 5.28 -2.75
C PRO A 49 10.42 4.02 -2.28
N SER A 50 11.10 3.23 -1.45
CA SER A 50 10.49 2.02 -0.89
C SER A 50 9.28 2.38 -0.02
N TYR A 51 8.36 1.42 0.17
CA TYR A 51 7.21 1.61 1.06
C TYR A 51 7.59 2.13 2.47
N ASP A 52 8.72 1.70 3.03
CA ASP A 52 9.19 2.16 4.34
C ASP A 52 9.62 3.63 4.33
N GLU A 53 10.28 4.08 3.26
CA GLU A 53 10.65 5.48 3.08
C GLU A 53 9.42 6.36 2.83
N TYR A 54 8.49 5.90 1.99
CA TYR A 54 7.21 6.55 1.77
C TYR A 54 6.41 6.68 3.08
N ARG A 55 6.39 5.63 3.91
CA ARG A 55 5.71 5.64 5.19
C ARG A 55 6.35 6.64 6.15
N LYS A 56 7.69 6.65 6.26
CA LYS A 56 8.43 7.62 7.09
C LYS A 56 8.13 9.06 6.69
N GLN A 57 8.17 9.34 5.38
CA GLN A 57 7.83 10.63 4.79
C GLN A 57 6.40 11.06 5.15
N ARG A 58 5.42 10.16 5.04
CA ARG A 58 4.01 10.45 5.40
C ARG A 58 3.76 10.62 6.89
N SER A 59 4.52 9.93 7.73
CA SER A 59 4.43 10.09 9.19
C SER A 59 5.12 11.35 9.68
N ASP A 60 5.92 12.01 8.83
CA ASP A 60 6.53 13.28 9.16
C ASP A 60 5.50 14.42 8.99
N PRO A 61 5.16 15.16 10.06
CA PRO A 61 4.16 16.21 10.00
C PRO A 61 4.53 17.37 9.07
N GLN A 62 5.80 17.52 8.67
CA GLN A 62 6.20 18.57 7.73
C GLN A 62 5.80 18.29 6.27
N GLN A 63 5.41 17.06 5.92
CA GLN A 63 4.93 16.70 4.57
C GLN A 63 3.40 16.48 4.50
N ALA A 64 2.68 16.65 5.60
CA ALA A 64 1.22 16.53 5.65
C ALA A 64 0.48 17.76 5.12
N GLU A 65 1.18 18.86 4.81
CA GLU A 65 0.59 20.00 4.12
C GLU A 65 0.39 19.65 2.62
N PRO A 66 -0.84 19.67 2.10
CA PRO A 66 -1.03 19.69 0.66
C PRO A 66 -0.36 20.96 0.13
N PRO A 67 0.31 20.92 -1.05
CA PRO A 67 0.80 22.14 -1.66
C PRO A 67 -0.38 23.09 -1.81
N GLY A 68 -0.34 24.19 -1.05
CA GLY A 68 -1.34 25.23 -1.12
C GLY A 68 -1.55 25.67 -2.56
N ARG A 69 -2.78 25.49 -3.04
CA ARG A 69 -3.36 26.23 -4.14
C ARG A 69 -4.79 26.56 -3.81
#